data_AF-A0A8C7KDF0-F1
#
_entry.id   AF-A0A8C7KDF0-F1
#
_cell.length_a   1.000
_cell.length_b   1.000
_cell.length_c   1.000
_cell.angle_alpha   90.00
_cell.angle_beta   90.00
_cell.angle_gamma   90.00
#
_symmetry.space_group_name_H-M   'P 1'
#
loop_
_entity.id
_entity.type
_entity.pdbx_description
1 polymer ?
#
loop_
_entity_poly.entity_id
_entity_poly.type
_entity_poly.pdbx_seq_one_letter_code
_entity_poly.pdbx_strand_id
1 'polypeptide(L)'
;MESGAYGASLAGGDFDFMSFVKQPQTIVRILSWIFSIVVFATITGEGYVNPSLLPDTKCMFNRNDSACGFGVGIGILSFLACVVFIILDAYFPQISNGKERKNIVTVDLVFSGVWTLFWFICFCVLANQWSHTTEVAGIPVDAARAVVAFSFFSIVTWALLTTFAYTRYRQGVSDLDQGYTDPAKDYSTPYPSTSAYPPYPTSGPEGYQQSPFTPQNQEDPAPYQPPSY
;
A
#
# COMPACT_ATOMS: atom_id res chain seq x y z
N MET A 1 -10.82 6.16 -21.09
CA MET A 1 -9.55 5.50 -20.77
C MET A 1 -9.57 5.18 -19.30
N GLU A 2 -9.77 3.91 -18.95
CA GLU A 2 -9.67 3.46 -17.56
C GLU A 2 -8.22 3.70 -17.11
N SER A 3 -8.05 4.44 -16.02
CA SER A 3 -6.73 4.71 -15.45
C SER A 3 -6.23 3.44 -14.78
N GLY A 4 -5.27 2.76 -15.41
CA GLY A 4 -4.60 1.59 -14.82
C GLY A 4 -3.91 1.91 -13.50
N ALA A 5 -3.74 0.91 -12.62
CA ALA A 5 -3.18 1.06 -11.28
C ALA A 5 -1.72 1.57 -11.29
N TYR A 6 -0.96 1.26 -12.35
CA TYR A 6 0.37 1.80 -12.61
C TYR A 6 0.42 2.82 -13.76
N GLY A 7 -0.73 3.18 -14.33
CA GLY A 7 -0.83 4.22 -15.36
C GLY A 7 -0.47 5.58 -14.77
N ALA A 8 0.43 6.30 -15.44
CA ALA A 8 0.81 7.66 -15.08
C ALA A 8 -0.34 8.62 -15.44
N SER A 9 -1.31 8.78 -14.55
CA SER A 9 -2.18 9.95 -14.56
C SER A 9 -1.39 11.17 -14.08
N LEU A 10 -1.64 12.33 -14.69
CA LEU A 10 -1.09 13.61 -14.24
C LEU A 10 -1.49 13.83 -12.77
N ALA A 11 -0.49 13.84 -11.88
CA ALA A 11 -0.68 14.15 -10.47
C ALA A 11 -1.07 15.64 -10.33
N GLY A 12 -2.24 15.93 -9.77
CA GLY A 12 -2.70 17.33 -9.62
C GLY A 12 -4.14 17.54 -9.14
N GLY A 13 -4.77 16.56 -8.49
CA GLY A 13 -6.10 16.71 -7.88
C GLY A 13 -6.01 17.11 -6.40
N ASP A 14 -7.01 17.85 -5.92
CA ASP A 14 -7.16 18.14 -4.49
C ASP A 14 -7.39 16.83 -3.71
N PHE A 15 -6.84 16.75 -2.49
CA PHE A 15 -6.93 15.54 -1.68
C PHE A 15 -8.32 15.42 -1.05
N ASP A 16 -9.16 14.54 -1.60
CA ASP A 16 -10.47 14.24 -1.02
C ASP A 16 -10.36 13.22 0.12
N PHE A 17 -10.21 13.73 1.34
CA PHE A 17 -10.17 12.94 2.57
C PHE A 17 -11.42 12.06 2.75
N MET A 18 -12.61 12.53 2.35
CA MET A 18 -13.85 11.77 2.51
C MET A 18 -13.87 10.54 1.60
N SER A 19 -13.42 10.71 0.37
CA SER A 19 -13.28 9.57 -0.56
C SER A 19 -12.19 8.61 -0.13
N PHE A 20 -11.08 9.10 0.45
CA PHE A 20 -10.00 8.28 0.98
C PHE A 20 -10.46 7.37 2.13
N VAL A 21 -11.16 7.93 3.13
CA VAL A 21 -11.66 7.17 4.29
C VAL A 21 -12.72 6.14 3.90
N LYS A 22 -13.46 6.36 2.82
CA LYS A 22 -14.46 5.41 2.31
C LYS A 22 -13.86 4.23 1.53
N GLN A 23 -12.56 4.26 1.22
CA GLN A 23 -11.93 3.13 0.53
C GLN A 23 -11.93 1.90 1.44
N PRO A 24 -12.35 0.72 0.94
CA PRO A 24 -12.45 -0.49 1.76
C PRO A 24 -11.09 -0.90 2.36
N GLN A 25 -9.99 -0.69 1.62
CA GLN A 25 -8.63 -0.92 2.11
C GLN A 25 -8.30 -0.03 3.32
N THR A 26 -8.58 1.28 3.24
CA THR A 26 -8.36 2.24 4.32
C THR A 26 -9.18 1.89 5.56
N ILE A 27 -10.45 1.51 5.39
CA ILE A 27 -11.33 1.10 6.51
C ILE A 27 -10.73 -0.11 7.23
N VAL A 28 -10.35 -1.16 6.49
CA VAL A 28 -9.75 -2.36 7.10
C VAL A 28 -8.43 -2.02 7.78
N ARG A 29 -7.63 -1.12 7.20
CA ARG A 29 -6.36 -0.66 7.79
C ARG A 29 -6.57 0.11 9.11
N ILE A 30 -7.60 0.95 9.19
CA ILE A 30 -8.02 1.61 10.44
C ILE A 30 -8.49 0.58 11.47
N LEU A 31 -9.23 -0.45 11.06
CA LEU A 31 -9.64 -1.53 11.98
C LEU A 31 -8.43 -2.30 12.52
N SER A 32 -7.48 -2.69 11.65
CA SER A 32 -6.22 -3.32 12.08
C SER A 32 -5.44 -2.44 13.05
N TRP A 33 -5.42 -1.13 12.79
CA TRP A 33 -4.79 -0.15 13.68
C TRP A 33 -5.46 -0.11 15.06
N ILE A 34 -6.80 -0.03 15.12
CA ILE A 34 -7.54 -0.06 16.38
C ILE A 34 -7.32 -1.37 17.14
N PHE A 35 -7.42 -2.52 16.47
CA PHE A 35 -7.24 -3.82 17.10
C PHE A 35 -5.84 -3.99 17.69
N SER A 36 -4.81 -3.48 17.01
CA SER A 36 -3.45 -3.48 17.54
C SER A 36 -3.33 -2.67 18.84
N ILE A 37 -3.96 -1.48 18.90
CA ILE A 37 -4.02 -0.64 20.11
C ILE A 37 -4.68 -1.40 21.25
N VAL A 38 -5.84 -1.99 20.99
CA VAL A 38 -6.55 -2.76 22.02
C VAL A 38 -5.66 -3.86 22.59
N VAL A 39 -4.92 -4.59 21.75
CA VAL A 39 -4.04 -5.67 22.21
C VAL A 39 -2.86 -5.14 23.04
N PHE A 40 -2.01 -4.26 22.49
CA PHE A 40 -0.79 -3.87 23.21
C PHE A 40 -1.10 -2.97 24.42
N ALA A 41 -2.10 -2.08 24.32
CA ALA A 41 -2.44 -1.18 25.42
C ALA A 41 -3.06 -1.95 26.58
N THR A 42 -3.91 -2.94 26.29
CA THR A 42 -4.49 -3.80 27.33
C THR A 42 -3.43 -4.64 28.03
N ILE A 43 -2.48 -5.24 27.29
CA ILE A 43 -1.38 -5.99 27.92
C ILE A 43 -0.48 -5.06 28.75
N THR A 44 -0.19 -3.86 28.26
CA THR A 44 0.70 -2.92 28.96
C THR A 44 0.03 -2.33 30.22
N GLY A 45 -1.28 -2.05 30.16
CA GLY A 45 -2.02 -1.46 31.27
C GLY A 45 -2.45 -2.47 32.33
N GLU A 46 -2.94 -3.64 31.91
CA GLU A 46 -3.63 -4.61 32.77
C GLU A 46 -2.99 -6.01 32.73
N GLY A 47 -1.97 -6.22 31.88
CA GLY A 47 -1.43 -7.55 31.62
C GLY A 47 -0.43 -8.07 32.62
N TYR A 48 0.06 -7.25 33.55
CA TYR A 48 1.00 -7.66 34.60
C TYR A 48 0.34 -7.54 35.96
N VAL A 49 0.09 -8.69 36.58
CA VAL A 49 -0.63 -8.81 37.85
C VAL A 49 0.32 -9.25 38.95
N ASN A 50 0.11 -8.76 40.16
CA ASN A 50 0.92 -9.17 41.31
C ASN A 50 0.21 -10.30 42.09
N PRO A 51 0.78 -11.53 42.17
CA PRO A 51 0.24 -12.54 43.05
C PRO A 51 0.40 -12.09 44.51
N SER A 52 -0.64 -12.23 45.34
CA SER A 52 -0.65 -11.74 46.73
C SER A 52 0.46 -12.28 47.66
N LEU A 53 1.25 -13.27 47.21
CA LEU A 53 2.37 -13.88 47.95
C LEU A 53 3.76 -13.55 47.38
N LEU A 54 3.88 -12.91 46.22
CA LEU A 54 5.16 -12.64 45.56
C LEU A 54 5.36 -11.13 45.37
N PRO A 55 6.60 -10.62 45.36
CA PRO A 55 6.87 -9.21 45.09
C PRO A 55 6.81 -8.86 43.60
N ASP A 56 7.01 -9.84 42.71
CA ASP A 56 7.16 -9.62 41.27
C ASP A 56 5.84 -9.76 40.50
N THR A 57 5.53 -8.77 39.66
CA THR A 57 4.39 -8.84 38.73
C THR A 57 4.66 -9.86 37.63
N LYS A 58 3.64 -10.65 37.29
CA LYS A 58 3.70 -11.66 36.24
C LYS A 58 2.64 -11.44 35.18
N CYS A 59 2.96 -11.82 33.95
CA CYS A 59 2.02 -11.80 32.85
C CYS A 59 0.73 -12.57 33.18
N MET A 60 -0.43 -11.98 32.85
CA MET A 60 -1.76 -12.58 33.06
C MET A 60 -1.98 -13.88 32.28
N PHE A 61 -1.20 -14.10 31.21
CA PHE A 61 -1.21 -15.34 30.43
C PHE A 61 -0.24 -16.36 31.04
N ASN A 62 -0.76 -17.23 31.92
CA ASN A 62 -0.02 -18.34 32.52
C ASN A 62 1.34 -17.96 33.15
N ARG A 63 1.45 -16.74 33.70
CA ARG A 63 2.70 -16.21 34.29
C ARG A 63 3.89 -16.22 33.30
N ASN A 64 3.61 -16.25 32.00
CA ASN A 64 4.60 -16.34 30.94
C ASN A 64 4.88 -14.96 30.34
N ASP A 65 5.94 -14.31 30.81
CA ASP A 65 6.30 -12.95 30.39
C ASP A 65 6.58 -12.86 28.87
N SER A 66 7.04 -13.94 28.24
CA SER A 66 7.22 -14.01 26.79
C SER A 66 5.91 -13.95 26.02
N ALA A 67 4.79 -14.42 26.58
CA ALA A 67 3.49 -14.36 25.93
C ALA A 67 2.97 -12.92 25.88
N CYS A 68 3.00 -12.19 27.00
CA CYS A 68 2.68 -10.77 27.04
C CYS A 68 3.65 -9.95 26.16
N GLY A 69 4.95 -10.22 26.25
CA GLY A 69 5.97 -9.55 25.45
C GLY A 69 5.76 -9.75 23.94
N PHE A 70 5.40 -10.96 23.51
CA PHE A 70 5.07 -11.24 22.11
C PHE A 70 3.83 -10.46 21.63
N GLY A 71 2.75 -10.47 22.43
CA GLY A 71 1.54 -9.72 22.12
C GLY A 71 1.77 -8.20 22.02
N VAL A 72 2.54 -7.63 22.95
CA VAL A 72 2.93 -6.21 22.93
C VAL A 72 3.79 -5.89 21.72
N GLY A 73 4.82 -6.70 21.44
CA GLY A 73 5.73 -6.48 20.32
C GLY A 73 5.01 -6.48 18.97
N ILE A 74 4.19 -7.50 18.71
CA ILE A 74 3.38 -7.57 17.49
C ILE A 74 2.37 -6.41 17.44
N GLY A 75 1.73 -6.06 18.55
CA GLY A 75 0.78 -4.95 18.60
C GLY A 75 1.41 -3.60 18.26
N ILE A 76 2.54 -3.24 18.87
CA ILE A 76 3.23 -1.95 18.59
C ILE A 76 3.73 -1.88 17.14
N LEU A 77 4.34 -2.96 16.64
CA LEU A 77 4.83 -2.99 15.26
C LEU A 77 3.67 -2.93 14.25
N SER A 78 2.53 -3.57 14.53
CA SER A 78 1.30 -3.43 13.74
C SER A 78 0.82 -1.98 13.70
N PHE A 79 0.78 -1.34 14.87
CA PHE A 79 0.30 0.03 15.04
C PHE A 79 1.13 1.00 14.19
N LEU A 80 2.46 0.93 14.29
CA LEU A 80 3.38 1.77 13.53
C LEU A 80 3.28 1.48 12.02
N ALA A 81 3.23 0.21 11.64
CA ALA A 81 3.09 -0.18 10.24
C ALA A 81 1.79 0.38 9.65
N CYS A 82 0.66 0.27 10.34
CA CYS A 82 -0.61 0.82 9.89
C CYS A 82 -0.53 2.34 9.66
N VAL A 83 0.13 3.09 10.56
CA VAL A 83 0.34 4.54 10.37
C VAL A 83 1.13 4.83 9.11
N VAL A 84 2.29 4.18 8.93
CA VAL A 84 3.14 4.34 7.74
C VAL A 84 2.35 4.02 6.47
N PHE A 85 1.62 2.92 6.49
CA PHE A 85 0.88 2.47 5.32
C PHE A 85 -0.37 3.32 5.01
N ILE A 86 -1.06 3.88 6.01
CA ILE A 86 -2.13 4.87 5.79
C ILE A 86 -1.55 6.11 5.10
N ILE A 87 -0.37 6.56 5.53
CA ILE A 87 0.33 7.68 4.92
C ILE A 87 0.70 7.34 3.46
N LEU A 88 1.25 6.14 3.22
CA LEU A 88 1.57 5.69 1.86
C LEU A 88 0.33 5.62 0.97
N ASP A 89 -0.81 5.14 1.47
CA ASP A 89 -2.06 5.12 0.70
C ASP A 89 -2.55 6.53 0.35
N ALA A 90 -2.38 7.50 1.26
CA ALA A 90 -2.77 8.89 1.03
C ALA A 90 -1.89 9.56 -0.05
N TYR A 91 -0.59 9.25 -0.08
CA TYR A 91 0.33 9.76 -1.10
C TYR A 91 0.31 8.96 -2.40
N PHE A 92 -0.20 7.72 -2.40
CA PHE A 92 -0.18 6.85 -3.57
C PHE A 92 -0.71 7.50 -4.86
N PRO A 93 -1.82 8.27 -4.86
CA PRO A 93 -2.34 8.92 -6.06
C PRO A 93 -1.39 9.97 -6.65
N GLN A 94 -0.51 10.56 -5.83
CA GLN A 94 0.42 11.63 -6.24
C GLN A 94 1.70 11.08 -6.89
N ILE A 95 1.99 9.78 -6.73
CA ILE A 95 3.19 9.15 -7.29
C ILE A 95 2.99 8.96 -8.80
N SER A 96 3.81 9.57 -9.65
CA SER A 96 3.74 9.38 -11.11
C SER A 96 4.52 8.17 -11.61
N ASN A 97 5.46 7.65 -10.81
CA ASN A 97 6.35 6.56 -11.18
C ASN A 97 5.71 5.18 -10.96
N GLY A 98 5.41 4.46 -12.05
CA GLY A 98 4.84 3.11 -12.00
C GLY A 98 5.73 2.07 -11.29
N LYS A 99 7.07 2.22 -11.34
CA LYS A 99 7.99 1.32 -10.63
C LYS A 99 7.90 1.49 -9.12
N GLU A 100 7.76 2.73 -8.67
CA GLU A 100 7.61 3.08 -7.26
C GLU A 100 6.26 2.59 -6.73
N ARG A 101 5.17 2.84 -7.47
CA ARG A 101 3.84 2.28 -7.17
C ARG A 101 3.89 0.76 -7.03
N LYS A 102 4.51 0.05 -7.99
CA LYS A 102 4.66 -1.42 -7.92
C LYS A 102 5.44 -1.86 -6.69
N ASN A 103 6.52 -1.17 -6.35
CA ASN A 103 7.31 -1.50 -5.17
C ASN A 103 6.50 -1.34 -3.88
N ILE A 104 5.79 -0.21 -3.73
CA ILE A 104 4.93 0.05 -2.56
C ILE A 104 3.86 -1.04 -2.41
N VAL A 105 3.16 -1.38 -3.49
CA VAL A 105 2.13 -2.44 -3.46
C VAL A 105 2.74 -3.81 -3.13
N THR A 106 3.95 -4.09 -3.62
CA THR A 106 4.65 -5.36 -3.34
C THR A 106 5.05 -5.45 -1.87
N VAL A 107 5.59 -4.36 -1.30
CA VAL A 107 5.96 -4.27 0.11
C VAL A 107 4.72 -4.43 1.00
N ASP A 108 3.62 -3.76 0.65
CA ASP A 108 2.34 -3.89 1.36
C ASP A 108 1.83 -5.33 1.34
N LEU A 109 1.82 -5.98 0.18
CA LEU A 109 1.38 -7.37 0.03
C LEU A 109 2.20 -8.32 0.91
N VAL A 110 3.53 -8.23 0.86
CA VAL A 110 4.42 -9.10 1.65
C VAL A 110 4.26 -8.82 3.13
N PHE A 111 4.28 -7.54 3.52
CA PHE A 111 4.16 -7.15 4.93
C PHE A 111 2.83 -7.64 5.50
N SER A 112 1.71 -7.36 4.80
CA SER A 112 0.37 -7.77 5.24
C SER A 112 0.23 -9.28 5.37
N GLY A 113 0.81 -10.04 4.43
CA GLY A 113 0.81 -11.51 4.48
C GLY A 113 1.59 -12.06 5.68
N VAL A 114 2.82 -11.57 5.89
CA VAL A 114 3.65 -11.95 7.05
C VAL A 114 2.97 -11.60 8.36
N TRP A 115 2.34 -10.42 8.42
CA TRP A 115 1.69 -9.95 9.64
C TRP A 115 0.42 -10.74 9.97
N THR A 116 -0.30 -11.22 8.96
CA THR A 116 -1.41 -12.17 9.14
C THR A 116 -0.93 -13.42 9.89
N LEU A 117 0.22 -13.97 9.49
CA LEU A 117 0.80 -15.16 10.12
C LEU A 117 1.28 -14.85 11.55
N PHE A 118 1.88 -13.69 11.80
CA PHE A 118 2.27 -13.29 13.15
C PHE A 118 1.08 -13.10 14.08
N TRP A 119 -0.01 -12.50 13.62
CA TRP A 119 -1.26 -12.44 14.39
C TRP A 119 -1.85 -13.82 14.66
N PHE A 120 -1.78 -14.75 13.70
CA PHE A 120 -2.23 -16.12 13.90
C PHE A 120 -1.41 -16.83 14.98
N ILE A 121 -0.08 -16.74 14.92
CA ILE A 121 0.81 -17.30 15.94
C ILE A 121 0.54 -16.65 17.31
N CYS A 122 0.35 -15.32 17.34
CA CYS A 122 0.03 -14.56 18.55
C CYS A 122 -1.26 -15.05 19.19
N PHE A 123 -2.33 -15.16 18.41
CA PHE A 123 -3.59 -15.72 18.87
C PHE A 123 -3.42 -17.15 19.42
N CYS A 124 -2.74 -18.04 18.69
CA CYS A 124 -2.53 -19.42 19.14
C CYS A 124 -1.76 -19.48 20.47
N VAL A 125 -0.70 -18.69 20.61
CA VAL A 125 0.10 -18.61 21.83
C VAL A 125 -0.75 -18.07 22.99
N LEU A 126 -1.41 -16.92 22.80
CA LEU A 126 -2.21 -16.28 23.84
C LEU A 126 -3.40 -17.14 24.27
N ALA A 127 -4.12 -17.75 23.32
CA ALA A 127 -5.22 -18.66 23.62
C ALA A 127 -4.76 -19.91 24.38
N ASN A 128 -3.61 -20.48 23.99
CA ASN A 128 -3.04 -21.65 24.69
C ASN A 128 -2.57 -21.31 26.10
N GLN A 129 -1.91 -20.17 26.30
CA GLN A 129 -1.52 -19.75 27.64
C GLN A 129 -2.74 -19.40 28.49
N TRP A 130 -3.75 -18.76 27.89
CA TRP A 130 -4.99 -18.45 28.59
C TRP A 130 -5.73 -19.72 29.05
N SER A 131 -5.80 -20.77 28.23
CA SER A 131 -6.47 -22.02 28.60
C SER A 131 -5.78 -22.79 29.73
N HIS A 132 -4.47 -22.56 29.95
CA HIS A 132 -3.70 -23.15 31.04
C HIS A 132 -3.59 -22.23 32.27
N THR A 133 -4.21 -21.05 32.25
CA THR A 133 -4.20 -20.13 33.38
C THR A 133 -5.21 -20.60 34.43
N THR A 134 -4.71 -21.28 35.47
CA THR A 134 -5.55 -21.88 36.53
C THR A 134 -5.87 -20.92 37.67
N GLU A 135 -4.97 -19.99 37.98
CA GLU A 135 -5.13 -19.01 39.05
C GLU A 135 -5.63 -17.67 38.49
N VAL A 136 -6.95 -17.58 38.30
CA VAL A 136 -7.60 -16.36 37.78
C VAL A 136 -7.93 -15.32 38.87
N ALA A 137 -7.74 -15.66 40.15
CA ALA A 137 -8.01 -14.74 41.25
C ALA A 137 -7.07 -13.52 41.18
N GLY A 138 -7.66 -12.33 41.05
CA GLY A 138 -6.90 -11.07 40.90
C GLY A 138 -6.46 -10.75 39.47
N ILE A 139 -6.77 -11.61 38.49
CA ILE A 139 -6.51 -11.34 37.07
C ILE A 139 -7.70 -10.59 36.46
N PRO A 140 -7.48 -9.52 35.68
CA PRO A 140 -8.53 -8.89 34.89
C PRO A 140 -8.94 -9.82 33.73
N VAL A 141 -9.86 -10.75 34.02
CA VAL A 141 -10.33 -11.79 33.07
C VAL A 141 -10.85 -11.20 31.77
N ASP A 142 -11.57 -10.07 31.85
CA ASP A 142 -12.13 -9.41 30.67
C ASP A 142 -11.03 -8.81 29.78
N ALA A 143 -9.96 -8.29 30.38
CA ALA A 143 -8.79 -7.79 29.65
C ALA A 143 -8.08 -8.92 28.90
N ALA A 144 -7.85 -10.06 29.56
CA ALA A 144 -7.23 -11.23 28.93
C ALA A 144 -8.08 -11.77 27.77
N ARG A 145 -9.41 -11.87 27.96
CA ARG A 145 -10.34 -12.31 26.92
C ARG A 145 -10.39 -11.33 25.74
N ALA A 146 -10.38 -10.03 26.02
CA ALA A 146 -10.32 -9.00 24.98
C ALA A 146 -9.03 -9.15 24.16
N VAL A 147 -7.87 -9.26 24.80
CA VAL A 147 -6.58 -9.46 24.11
C VAL A 147 -6.62 -10.69 23.19
N VAL A 148 -7.14 -11.82 23.66
CA VAL A 148 -7.28 -13.02 22.84
C VAL A 148 -8.25 -12.78 21.67
N ALA A 149 -9.43 -12.20 21.91
CA ALA A 149 -10.42 -11.94 20.86
C ALA A 149 -9.93 -10.95 19.79
N PHE A 150 -9.33 -9.83 20.19
CA PHE A 150 -8.82 -8.82 19.27
C PHE A 150 -7.57 -9.30 18.51
N SER A 151 -6.78 -10.21 19.08
CA SER A 151 -5.73 -10.90 18.31
C SER A 151 -6.31 -11.78 17.20
N PHE A 152 -7.43 -12.49 17.45
CA PHE A 152 -8.13 -13.25 16.43
C PHE A 152 -8.73 -12.35 15.33
N PHE A 153 -9.41 -11.27 15.70
CA PHE A 153 -9.96 -10.32 14.72
C PHE A 153 -8.86 -9.65 13.89
N SER A 154 -7.68 -9.44 14.47
CA SER A 154 -6.52 -8.93 13.74
C SER A 154 -6.14 -9.85 12.58
N ILE A 155 -6.15 -11.18 12.76
CA ILE A 155 -5.90 -12.14 11.68
C ILE A 155 -6.80 -11.88 10.48
N VAL A 156 -8.10 -11.72 10.73
CA VAL A 156 -9.11 -11.49 9.67
C VAL A 156 -8.81 -10.18 8.94
N THR A 157 -8.54 -9.09 9.66
CA THR A 157 -8.26 -7.79 9.03
C THR A 157 -6.97 -7.80 8.22
N TRP A 158 -5.89 -8.40 8.72
CA TRP A 158 -4.63 -8.51 7.99
C TRP A 158 -4.74 -9.44 6.77
N ALA A 159 -5.54 -10.51 6.86
CA ALA A 159 -5.86 -11.35 5.71
C ALA A 159 -6.62 -10.56 4.63
N LEU A 160 -7.59 -9.73 5.01
CA LEU A 160 -8.30 -8.83 4.08
C LEU A 160 -7.37 -7.78 3.47
N LEU A 161 -6.44 -7.19 4.24
CA LEU A 161 -5.42 -6.31 3.68
C LEU A 161 -4.54 -7.03 2.64
N THR A 162 -4.16 -8.27 2.94
CA THR A 162 -3.38 -9.11 2.02
C THR A 162 -4.15 -9.38 0.73
N THR A 163 -5.45 -9.68 0.79
CA THR A 163 -6.25 -9.90 -0.42
C THR A 163 -6.44 -8.61 -1.23
N PHE A 164 -6.65 -7.46 -0.59
CA PHE A 164 -6.73 -6.17 -1.29
C PHE A 164 -5.41 -5.80 -1.94
N ALA A 165 -4.28 -5.94 -1.23
CA ALA A 165 -2.95 -5.71 -1.77
C ALA A 165 -2.64 -6.66 -2.94
N TYR A 166 -3.07 -7.93 -2.85
CA TYR A 166 -2.90 -8.90 -3.93
C TYR A 166 -3.72 -8.54 -5.17
N THR A 167 -4.99 -8.15 -4.99
CA THR A 167 -5.84 -7.69 -6.10
C THR A 167 -5.23 -6.48 -6.79
N ARG A 168 -4.73 -5.50 -6.02
CA ARG A 168 -4.06 -4.30 -6.54
C ARG A 168 -2.76 -4.65 -7.26
N TYR A 169 -1.96 -5.54 -6.69
CA TYR A 169 -0.72 -6.04 -7.31
C TYR A 169 -1.03 -6.67 -8.67
N ARG A 170 -2.05 -7.54 -8.72
CA ARG A 170 -2.49 -8.21 -9.93
C ARG A 170 -2.99 -7.25 -10.99
N GLN A 171 -3.86 -6.30 -10.63
CA GLN A 171 -4.37 -5.29 -11.56
C GLN A 171 -3.22 -4.52 -12.20
N GLY A 172 -2.27 -4.05 -11.39
CA GLY A 172 -1.13 -3.33 -11.94
C GLY A 172 -0.19 -4.19 -12.78
N VAL A 173 0.03 -5.47 -12.43
CA VAL A 173 0.84 -6.36 -13.30
C VAL A 173 0.15 -6.59 -14.64
N SER A 174 -1.17 -6.79 -14.66
CA SER A 174 -1.95 -6.92 -15.89
C SER A 174 -1.89 -5.66 -16.77
N ASP A 175 -1.86 -4.48 -16.17
CA ASP A 175 -1.71 -3.21 -16.91
C ASP A 175 -0.32 -3.06 -17.57
N LEU A 176 0.74 -3.59 -16.93
CA LEU A 176 2.10 -3.55 -17.48
C LEU A 176 2.27 -4.53 -18.64
N ASP A 177 1.67 -5.71 -18.56
CA ASP A 177 1.68 -6.70 -19.65
C ASP A 177 0.93 -6.19 -20.89
N GLN A 178 -0.07 -5.31 -20.72
CA GLN A 178 -0.77 -4.66 -21.83
C GLN A 178 -0.15 -3.32 -22.27
N GLY A 179 0.79 -2.76 -21.51
CA GLY A 179 1.20 -1.35 -21.59
C GLY A 179 2.52 -1.04 -22.31
N TYR A 180 3.27 -2.02 -22.84
CA TYR A 180 4.43 -1.75 -23.69
C TYR A 180 4.69 -2.90 -24.67
N THR A 181 3.87 -2.99 -25.71
CA THR A 181 4.28 -3.66 -26.95
C THR A 181 4.94 -2.59 -27.81
N ASP A 182 6.27 -2.61 -27.90
CA ASP A 182 7.01 -1.78 -28.85
C ASP A 182 6.52 -2.10 -30.27
N PRO A 183 5.84 -1.17 -30.97
CA PRO A 183 5.34 -1.41 -32.33
C PRO A 183 6.47 -1.76 -33.32
N ALA A 184 7.74 -1.43 -32.98
CA ALA A 184 8.88 -1.77 -33.81
C ALA A 184 9.25 -3.27 -33.81
N LYS A 185 8.69 -4.06 -32.89
CA LYS A 185 8.93 -5.52 -32.81
C LYS A 185 7.76 -6.36 -33.30
N ASP A 186 6.69 -5.73 -33.75
CA ASP A 186 5.54 -6.42 -34.31
C ASP A 186 5.76 -6.69 -35.81
N TYR A 187 6.42 -7.81 -36.12
CA TYR A 187 6.56 -8.28 -37.50
C TYR A 187 5.23 -8.80 -38.08
N SER A 188 4.11 -8.69 -37.36
CA SER A 188 2.83 -9.26 -37.76
C SER A 188 1.82 -8.24 -38.29
N THR A 189 2.11 -6.94 -38.23
CA THR A 189 1.22 -5.93 -38.82
C THR A 189 1.42 -5.85 -40.33
N PRO A 190 0.42 -6.17 -41.17
CA PRO A 190 0.48 -5.87 -42.58
C PRO A 190 0.35 -4.35 -42.72
N TYR A 191 1.49 -3.65 -42.80
CA TYR A 191 1.48 -2.29 -43.31
C TYR A 191 0.88 -2.35 -44.73
N PRO A 192 -0.15 -1.56 -45.06
CA PRO A 192 -0.48 -1.35 -46.45
C PRO A 192 0.70 -0.58 -47.06
N SER A 193 1.52 -1.29 -47.86
CA SER A 193 2.51 -0.69 -48.73
C SER A 193 1.77 0.20 -49.72
N THR A 194 1.66 1.50 -49.41
CA THR A 194 1.15 2.50 -50.35
C THR A 194 2.26 2.87 -51.32
N SER A 195 2.60 1.93 -52.20
CA SER A 195 3.29 2.22 -53.45
C SER A 195 2.30 2.82 -54.44
N ALA A 196 1.97 4.09 -54.27
CA ALA A 196 1.35 4.89 -55.31
C ALA A 196 1.59 6.36 -55.00
N TYR A 197 2.51 6.98 -55.74
CA TYR A 197 2.58 8.43 -55.89
C TYR A 197 1.26 8.94 -56.49
N PRO A 198 0.69 10.03 -55.95
CA PRO A 198 0.09 11.03 -56.81
C PRO A 198 0.66 12.43 -56.52
N PRO A 199 0.65 13.34 -57.52
CA PRO A 199 1.23 14.68 -57.39
C PRO A 199 0.33 15.59 -56.54
N TYR A 200 0.96 16.42 -55.71
CA TYR A 200 0.37 17.60 -55.07
C TYR A 200 -0.28 18.52 -56.12
N PRO A 201 -1.40 19.21 -55.79
CA PRO A 201 -1.23 20.59 -55.33
C PRO A 201 -2.18 21.04 -54.21
N THR A 202 -1.57 21.59 -53.17
CA THR A 202 -1.83 22.91 -52.56
C THR A 202 -3.28 23.27 -52.21
N SER A 203 -3.65 23.10 -50.93
CA SER A 203 -4.41 24.13 -50.17
C SER A 203 -4.49 23.80 -48.67
N GLY A 204 -3.90 24.67 -47.83
CA GLY A 204 -4.17 24.81 -46.40
C GLY A 204 -3.08 24.28 -45.44
N PRO A 205 -2.36 25.14 -44.68
CA PRO A 205 -1.57 24.70 -43.55
C PRO A 205 -2.37 24.84 -42.24
N GLU A 206 -2.87 23.73 -41.70
CA GLU A 206 -3.13 23.60 -40.26
C GLU A 206 -1.93 22.88 -39.61
N GLY A 207 -1.37 23.52 -38.58
CA GLY A 207 -0.80 22.86 -37.41
C GLY A 207 0.41 21.93 -37.63
N TYR A 208 1.59 22.51 -37.81
CA TYR A 208 2.83 21.74 -37.66
C TYR A 208 3.03 21.32 -36.21
N GLN A 209 2.89 20.01 -35.97
CA GLN A 209 3.68 19.29 -34.98
C GLN A 209 5.17 19.52 -35.25
N GLN A 210 5.93 19.87 -34.22
CA GLN A 210 7.36 19.53 -34.16
C GLN A 210 7.81 19.43 -32.69
N SER A 211 8.38 18.26 -32.35
CA SER A 211 9.13 18.03 -31.10
C SER A 211 10.53 18.64 -31.21
N PRO A 212 11.07 19.28 -30.16
CA PRO A 212 12.33 20.00 -30.27
C PRO A 212 13.54 19.10 -30.01
N PHE A 213 14.66 19.50 -30.63
CA PHE A 213 16.06 19.11 -30.39
C PHE A 213 16.69 18.07 -31.34
N THR A 214 17.26 18.60 -32.43
CA THR A 214 18.58 18.20 -32.92
C THR A 214 19.35 19.47 -33.36
N PRO A 215 20.63 19.67 -32.97
CA PRO A 215 21.36 20.91 -33.24
C PRO A 215 21.84 20.93 -34.70
N GLN A 216 21.46 21.96 -35.46
CA GLN A 216 21.89 22.14 -36.84
C GLN A 216 22.90 23.28 -36.94
N ASN A 217 23.95 23.01 -37.71
CA ASN A 217 25.15 23.82 -37.90
C ASN A 217 24.86 25.27 -38.31
N GLN A 218 25.80 26.09 -37.86
CA GLN A 218 26.05 27.49 -38.12
C GLN A 218 26.23 27.82 -39.61
N GLU A 219 25.49 28.82 -40.11
CA GLU A 219 25.89 29.69 -41.23
C GLU A 219 25.15 31.04 -41.15
N ASP A 220 25.88 32.11 -41.50
CA ASP A 220 25.76 33.51 -41.06
C ASP A 220 24.44 34.29 -41.31
N PRO A 221 24.16 35.36 -40.52
CA PRO A 221 22.95 36.17 -40.63
C PRO A 221 23.08 37.31 -41.67
N ALA A 222 22.11 37.42 -42.59
CA ALA A 222 21.93 38.61 -43.42
C ALA A 222 21.32 39.77 -42.59
N PRO A 223 21.65 41.05 -42.84
CA PRO A 223 21.24 42.17 -41.99
C PRO A 223 19.77 42.57 -42.17
N TYR A 224 19.14 42.94 -41.06
CA TYR A 224 17.74 43.36 -40.95
C TYR A 224 17.49 44.75 -41.55
N GLN A 225 16.37 44.92 -42.26
CA GLN A 225 15.92 46.21 -42.80
C GLN A 225 14.46 46.49 -42.32
N PRO A 226 14.21 47.57 -41.54
CA PRO A 226 12.88 47.84 -40.99
C PRO A 226 11.93 48.52 -41.99
N PRO A 227 10.61 48.32 -41.83
CA PRO A 227 9.60 48.92 -42.70
C PRO A 227 9.36 50.41 -42.40
N SER A 228 9.13 51.18 -43.45
CA SER A 228 8.80 52.60 -43.39
C SER A 228 7.34 52.83 -42.99
N TYR A 229 7.13 53.59 -41.92
CA TYR A 229 5.90 54.34 -41.62
C TYR A 229 6.26 55.80 -41.44
#